data_AF-A0A7J6AIW4-F1
#
_entry.id   AF-A0A7J6AIW4-F1
#
_cell.length_a   1.000
_cell.length_b   1.000
_cell.length_c   1.000
_cell.angle_alpha   90.00
_cell.angle_beta   90.00
_cell.angle_gamma   90.00
#
_symmetry.space_group_name_H-M   'P 1'
#
loop_
_entity.id
_entity.type
_entity.pdbx_description
1 polymer ?
#
loop_
_entity_poly.entity_id
_entity_poly.type
_entity_poly.pdbx_seq_one_letter_code
_entity_poly.pdbx_strand_id
1 'polypeptide(L)'
;MNKNILQPSDKYAVNNLTLTVNSVTPDDSGLYECSTTVNSVPYVIWQSITIQPYPDIQMTLSKVVKCDNMAIPLQCCFQGMYKGNWNGTCTSKASVTTGCISCDYEINKQTCQSNGQVIPIICQLTPLSGSTTQSFLKSINIEVKNKEFSCSDNVFGAGDSQAISITNCTGDMVGNQTAKCNSSGRWDIIENNCIPRIFQTLINDAKILQLEDIPQFMTNLSSATVGTQNITGSSATIVTIVEILNTISNLSSTVLINQPIMMVSKFT
;
A
#
# COMPACT_ATOMS: atom_id res chain seq x y z
N MET A 1 -33.43 -3.20 10.75
CA MET A 1 -32.24 -3.91 10.22
C MET A 1 -32.75 -5.01 9.32
N ASN A 2 -32.48 -4.94 8.01
CA ASN A 2 -32.78 -6.04 7.09
C ASN A 2 -31.82 -7.19 7.39
N LYS A 3 -32.33 -8.28 7.95
CA LYS A 3 -31.55 -9.50 8.13
C LYS A 3 -31.39 -10.19 6.78
N ASN A 4 -30.21 -10.07 6.17
CA ASN A 4 -29.87 -10.85 5.00
C ASN A 4 -29.55 -12.28 5.44
N ILE A 5 -30.50 -13.20 5.22
CA ILE A 5 -30.30 -14.62 5.52
C ILE A 5 -29.30 -15.19 4.51
N LEU A 6 -28.14 -15.64 5.00
CA LEU A 6 -27.13 -16.30 4.17
C LEU A 6 -27.70 -17.61 3.60
N GLN A 7 -27.72 -17.72 2.28
CA GLN A 7 -28.19 -18.92 1.57
C GLN A 7 -27.01 -19.74 1.05
N PRO A 8 -27.14 -21.08 0.98
CA PRO A 8 -26.16 -21.93 0.32
C PRO A 8 -25.87 -21.43 -1.10
N SER A 9 -24.59 -21.28 -1.44
CA SER A 9 -24.12 -20.80 -2.73
C SER A 9 -22.66 -21.22 -2.93
N ASP A 10 -22.05 -20.82 -4.05
CA ASP A 10 -20.60 -20.98 -4.25
C ASP A 10 -19.80 -20.27 -3.14
N LYS A 11 -20.37 -19.22 -2.55
CA LYS A 11 -19.76 -18.41 -1.49
C LYS A 11 -19.91 -19.02 -0.10
N TYR A 12 -21.05 -19.66 0.18
CA TYR A 12 -21.38 -20.21 1.50
C TYR A 12 -21.80 -21.67 1.38
N ALA A 13 -21.10 -22.57 2.07
CA ALA A 13 -21.57 -23.91 2.31
C ALA A 13 -22.17 -23.99 3.73
N VAL A 14 -23.48 -24.15 3.81
CA VAL A 14 -24.22 -24.24 5.07
C VAL A 14 -24.60 -25.70 5.30
N ASN A 15 -24.18 -26.27 6.43
CA ASN A 15 -24.71 -27.53 6.94
C ASN A 15 -25.38 -27.29 8.32
N ASN A 16 -26.02 -28.32 8.89
CA ASN A 16 -26.79 -28.19 10.14
C ASN A 16 -25.98 -27.69 11.36
N LEU A 17 -24.64 -27.71 11.32
CA LEU A 17 -23.76 -27.37 12.44
C LEU A 17 -22.62 -26.41 12.06
N THR A 18 -22.44 -26.07 10.79
CA THR A 18 -21.26 -25.37 10.29
C THR A 18 -21.63 -24.49 9.10
N LEU A 19 -21.26 -23.21 9.21
CA LEU A 19 -21.18 -22.29 8.10
C LEU A 19 -19.73 -22.25 7.63
N THR A 20 -19.48 -22.72 6.41
CA THR A 20 -18.19 -22.58 5.74
C THR A 20 -18.30 -21.45 4.72
N VAL A 21 -17.39 -20.48 4.79
CA VAL A 21 -17.31 -19.40 3.81
C VAL A 21 -16.16 -19.72 2.86
N ASN A 22 -16.48 -20.02 1.60
CA ASN A 22 -15.51 -20.50 0.61
C ASN A 22 -14.75 -19.33 -0.04
N SER A 23 -15.39 -18.17 -0.13
CA SER A 23 -14.80 -16.95 -0.68
C SER A 23 -15.29 -15.75 0.11
N VAL A 24 -14.35 -14.92 0.54
CA VAL A 24 -14.60 -13.75 1.37
C VAL A 24 -13.98 -12.51 0.74
N THR A 25 -14.71 -11.41 0.83
CA THR A 25 -14.24 -10.07 0.50
C THR A 25 -14.35 -9.18 1.74
N PRO A 26 -13.67 -8.02 1.81
CA PRO A 26 -13.85 -7.08 2.91
C PRO A 26 -15.33 -6.71 3.15
N ASP A 27 -16.16 -6.66 2.09
CA ASP A 27 -17.60 -6.38 2.15
C ASP A 27 -18.41 -7.43 2.92
N ASP A 28 -17.84 -8.61 3.16
CA ASP A 28 -18.44 -9.66 3.99
C ASP A 28 -18.14 -9.47 5.47
N SER A 29 -17.39 -8.44 5.86
CA SER A 29 -17.18 -8.11 7.27
C SER A 29 -18.49 -7.65 7.90
N GLY A 30 -18.77 -8.08 9.13
CA GLY A 30 -19.99 -7.67 9.82
C GLY A 30 -20.30 -8.50 11.05
N LEU A 31 -21.49 -8.26 11.59
CA LEU A 31 -22.05 -9.00 12.71
C LEU A 31 -22.85 -10.20 12.18
N TYR A 32 -22.36 -11.40 12.44
CA TYR A 32 -22.98 -12.65 12.03
C TYR A 32 -23.87 -13.18 13.15
N GLU A 33 -25.10 -13.57 12.79
CA GLU A 33 -26.08 -14.20 13.68
C GLU A 33 -26.16 -15.70 13.37
N CYS A 34 -26.00 -16.54 14.38
CA CYS A 34 -26.36 -17.95 14.31
C CYS A 34 -27.51 -18.21 15.27
N SER A 35 -28.68 -18.54 14.72
CA SER A 35 -29.91 -18.79 15.50
C SER A 35 -30.37 -20.23 15.35
N THR A 36 -30.74 -20.88 16.45
CA THR A 36 -31.38 -22.21 16.47
C THR A 36 -32.55 -22.23 17.45
N THR A 37 -33.42 -23.24 17.36
CA THR A 37 -34.53 -23.45 18.30
C THR A 37 -34.47 -24.87 18.84
N VAL A 38 -34.44 -25.01 20.16
CA VAL A 38 -34.45 -26.32 20.83
C VAL A 38 -35.62 -26.33 21.81
N ASN A 39 -36.53 -27.31 21.70
CA ASN A 39 -37.72 -27.42 22.55
C ASN A 39 -38.57 -26.13 22.63
N SER A 40 -38.74 -25.43 21.51
CA SER A 40 -39.44 -24.13 21.41
C SER A 40 -38.74 -22.95 22.10
N VAL A 41 -37.48 -23.12 22.52
CA VAL A 41 -36.65 -22.03 23.06
C VAL A 41 -35.66 -21.56 21.99
N PRO A 42 -35.66 -20.27 21.62
CA PRO A 42 -34.70 -19.72 20.66
C PRO A 42 -33.34 -19.48 21.33
N TYR A 43 -32.28 -19.88 20.63
CA TYR A 43 -30.89 -19.62 20.98
C TYR A 43 -30.26 -18.80 19.87
N VAL A 44 -29.65 -17.67 20.22
CA VAL A 44 -29.00 -16.78 19.26
C VAL A 44 -27.59 -16.48 19.75
N ILE A 45 -26.61 -16.73 18.88
CA ILE A 45 -25.21 -16.39 19.10
C ILE A 45 -24.81 -15.36 18.06
N TRP A 46 -24.07 -14.36 18.51
CA TRP A 46 -23.57 -13.27 17.68
C TRP A 46 -22.05 -13.32 17.63
N GLN A 47 -21.49 -13.14 16.44
CA GLN A 47 -20.05 -13.08 16.25
C GLN A 47 -19.72 -11.93 15.29
N SER A 48 -18.88 -11.00 15.73
CA SER A 48 -18.28 -10.03 14.82
C SER A 48 -17.15 -10.68 14.05
N ILE A 49 -17.22 -10.64 12.72
CA ILE A 49 -16.21 -11.15 11.81
C ILE A 49 -15.67 -9.97 10.99
N THR A 50 -14.35 -9.82 11.00
CA THR A 50 -13.65 -8.84 10.18
C THR A 50 -12.80 -9.58 9.16
N ILE A 51 -13.09 -9.37 7.89
CA ILE A 51 -12.31 -9.92 6.79
C ILE A 51 -11.31 -8.87 6.36
N GLN A 52 -10.05 -9.27 6.46
CA GLN A 52 -8.92 -8.43 6.15
C GLN A 52 -8.63 -8.47 4.64
N PRO A 53 -8.50 -7.32 3.94
CA PRO A 53 -8.10 -7.31 2.53
C PRO A 53 -6.70 -7.90 2.37
N TYR A 54 -6.34 -8.38 1.19
CA TYR A 54 -4.95 -8.72 0.90
C TYR A 54 -4.04 -7.49 1.08
N PRO A 55 -2.81 -7.67 1.60
CA PRO A 55 -1.93 -6.53 1.80
C PRO A 55 -1.52 -5.90 0.48
N ASP A 56 -1.55 -4.57 0.44
CA ASP A 56 -1.00 -3.78 -0.65
C ASP A 56 0.45 -3.48 -0.30
N ILE A 57 1.37 -4.28 -0.84
CA ILE A 57 2.79 -4.20 -0.53
C ILE A 57 3.48 -3.24 -1.49
N GLN A 58 3.84 -2.06 -1.00
CA GLN A 58 4.54 -1.02 -1.73
C GLN A 58 6.04 -1.12 -1.43
N MET A 59 6.84 -1.64 -2.37
CA MET A 59 8.24 -2.00 -2.14
C MET A 59 9.17 -1.39 -3.18
N THR A 60 10.37 -0.94 -2.79
CA THR A 60 11.43 -0.43 -3.69
C THR A 60 11.55 -1.30 -4.94
N LEU A 61 11.55 -0.68 -6.12
CA LEU A 61 11.61 -1.41 -7.39
C LEU A 61 12.97 -2.09 -7.60
N SER A 62 12.93 -3.19 -8.34
CA SER A 62 14.14 -3.81 -8.88
C SER A 62 14.94 -2.80 -9.68
N LYS A 63 16.27 -2.82 -9.55
CA LYS A 63 17.14 -1.89 -10.25
C LYS A 63 18.50 -2.50 -10.53
N VAL A 64 19.15 -1.96 -11.55
CA VAL A 64 20.56 -2.23 -11.86
C VAL A 64 21.41 -1.23 -11.11
N VAL A 65 22.54 -1.67 -10.56
CA VAL A 65 23.50 -0.83 -9.86
C VAL A 65 24.91 -1.18 -10.30
N LYS A 66 25.78 -0.17 -10.28
CA LYS A 66 27.21 -0.37 -10.51
C LYS A 66 27.80 -1.11 -9.30
N CYS A 67 28.75 -2.00 -9.56
CA CYS A 67 29.61 -2.51 -8.49
C CYS A 67 30.50 -1.38 -7.94
N ASP A 68 30.04 -0.76 -6.86
CA ASP A 68 30.82 0.20 -6.08
C ASP A 68 30.37 0.17 -4.62
N ASN A 69 31.15 0.79 -3.73
CA ASN A 69 30.74 0.92 -2.33
C ASN A 69 29.56 1.89 -2.24
N MET A 70 28.36 1.36 -2.01
CA MET A 70 27.12 2.13 -2.01
C MET A 70 26.07 1.47 -1.12
N ALA A 71 25.32 2.31 -0.39
CA ALA A 71 24.12 1.91 0.32
C ALA A 71 22.88 2.15 -0.58
N ILE A 72 22.09 1.10 -0.83
CA ILE A 72 20.80 1.21 -1.51
C ILE A 72 19.70 1.33 -0.46
N PRO A 73 18.94 2.44 -0.42
CA PRO A 73 17.79 2.56 0.44
C PRO A 73 16.64 1.69 -0.09
N LEU A 74 16.22 0.74 0.74
CA LEU A 74 15.08 -0.14 0.53
C LEU A 74 13.94 0.29 1.45
N GLN A 75 12.73 0.24 0.93
CA GLN A 75 11.50 0.53 1.66
C GLN A 75 10.45 -0.51 1.29
N CYS A 76 9.71 -0.98 2.30
CA CYS A 76 8.53 -1.80 2.14
C CYS A 76 7.42 -1.24 3.03
N CYS A 77 6.36 -0.73 2.42
CA CYS A 77 5.20 -0.16 3.08
C CYS A 77 3.97 -1.03 2.89
N PHE A 78 3.10 -1.02 3.90
CA PHE A 78 1.93 -1.89 4.01
C PHE A 78 0.89 -1.27 4.96
N GLN A 79 -0.35 -1.78 4.91
CA GLN A 79 -1.41 -1.31 5.80
C GLN A 79 -1.12 -1.65 7.27
N GLY A 80 -1.59 -0.80 8.20
CA GLY A 80 -1.30 -0.89 9.64
C GLY A 80 -1.83 -2.14 10.38
N MET A 81 -2.48 -3.05 9.69
CA MET A 81 -2.94 -4.34 10.22
C MET A 81 -1.91 -5.47 10.04
N TYR A 82 -0.76 -5.17 9.43
CA TYR A 82 0.33 -6.12 9.19
C TYR A 82 1.60 -5.71 9.94
N LYS A 83 2.40 -6.69 10.31
CA LYS A 83 3.78 -6.53 10.74
C LYS A 83 4.72 -6.87 9.59
N GLY A 84 5.62 -5.95 9.26
CA GLY A 84 6.65 -6.17 8.24
C GLY A 84 7.96 -6.68 8.81
N ASN A 85 8.62 -7.54 8.04
CA ASN A 85 9.99 -7.99 8.28
C ASN A 85 10.75 -8.16 6.96
N TRP A 86 12.07 -7.93 7.00
CA TRP A 86 12.96 -8.27 5.91
C TRP A 86 13.49 -9.68 6.10
N ASN A 87 13.46 -10.51 5.06
CA ASN A 87 14.14 -11.80 5.07
C ASN A 87 15.51 -11.65 4.40
N GLY A 88 16.60 -11.56 5.19
CA GLY A 88 17.98 -11.51 4.67
C GLY A 88 18.91 -10.44 5.29
N THR A 89 19.98 -10.12 4.56
CA THR A 89 21.07 -9.18 4.90
C THR A 89 20.67 -7.72 4.74
N CYS A 90 19.74 -7.25 5.59
CA CYS A 90 19.48 -5.83 5.75
C CYS A 90 19.81 -5.33 7.16
N THR A 91 20.33 -4.12 7.26
CA THR A 91 21.04 -3.63 8.46
C THR A 91 20.10 -3.05 9.53
N SER A 92 18.94 -2.51 9.14
CA SER A 92 17.91 -2.03 10.07
C SER A 92 16.81 -3.08 10.28
N LYS A 93 16.92 -3.80 11.40
CA LYS A 93 16.02 -4.86 11.84
C LYS A 93 14.88 -4.37 12.73
N ALA A 94 14.47 -3.10 12.62
CA ALA A 94 13.35 -2.61 13.42
C ALA A 94 12.04 -3.07 12.76
N SER A 95 11.42 -4.11 13.32
CA SER A 95 10.03 -4.43 12.97
C SER A 95 9.13 -3.29 13.42
N VAL A 96 8.36 -2.73 12.50
CA VAL A 96 7.32 -1.73 12.82
C VAL A 96 5.97 -2.40 12.67
N THR A 97 5.07 -2.09 13.61
CA THR A 97 3.69 -2.61 13.61
C THR A 97 2.81 -1.92 12.58
N THR A 98 3.16 -0.74 12.06
CA THR A 98 2.36 -0.02 11.06
C THR A 98 3.22 0.83 10.12
N GLY A 99 2.79 0.98 8.86
CA GLY A 99 3.39 1.92 7.91
C GLY A 99 4.45 1.29 7.01
N CYS A 100 5.72 1.58 7.28
CA CYS A 100 6.84 1.17 6.45
C CYS A 100 7.99 0.60 7.28
N ILE A 101 8.66 -0.42 6.73
CA ILE A 101 10.00 -0.80 7.14
C ILE A 101 10.99 -0.29 6.08
N SER A 102 12.12 0.24 6.53
CA SER A 102 13.18 0.73 5.65
C SER A 102 14.50 0.09 6.04
N CYS A 103 15.36 -0.17 5.06
CA CYS A 103 16.72 -0.63 5.31
C CYS A 103 17.70 -0.28 4.21
N ASP A 104 18.96 -0.10 4.60
CA ASP A 104 20.04 0.11 3.65
C ASP A 104 20.72 -1.23 3.35
N TYR A 105 20.76 -1.56 2.06
CA TYR A 105 21.52 -2.69 1.55
C TYR A 105 22.88 -2.23 1.05
N GLU A 106 23.93 -2.66 1.74
CA GLU A 106 25.32 -2.29 1.44
C GLU A 106 25.89 -3.16 0.32
N ILE A 107 26.29 -2.52 -0.78
CA ILE A 107 27.12 -3.15 -1.81
C ILE A 107 28.58 -2.94 -1.43
N ASN A 108 29.31 -4.04 -1.32
CA ASN A 108 30.75 -4.02 -1.10
C ASN A 108 31.48 -4.36 -2.41
N LYS A 109 32.26 -3.39 -2.92
CA LYS A 109 32.99 -3.51 -4.19
C LYS A 109 33.95 -4.69 -4.23
N GLN A 110 34.57 -5.03 -3.09
CA GLN A 110 35.53 -6.13 -2.99
C GLN A 110 34.86 -7.51 -3.13
N THR A 111 33.54 -7.61 -2.91
CA THR A 111 32.78 -8.86 -2.97
C THR A 111 31.99 -9.06 -4.25
N CYS A 112 31.98 -8.08 -5.16
CA CYS A 112 31.25 -8.21 -6.42
C CYS A 112 31.82 -9.31 -7.31
N GLN A 113 30.92 -10.11 -7.87
CA GLN A 113 31.28 -11.12 -8.85
C GLN A 113 31.64 -10.48 -10.20
N SER A 114 32.65 -11.04 -10.88
CA SER A 114 33.13 -10.53 -12.18
C SER A 114 32.06 -10.52 -13.28
N ASN A 115 31.13 -11.48 -13.24
CA ASN A 115 30.04 -11.60 -14.22
C ASN A 115 28.75 -10.86 -13.79
N GLY A 116 28.82 -10.05 -12.74
CA GLY A 116 27.65 -9.47 -12.08
C GLY A 116 26.97 -10.46 -11.13
N GLN A 117 26.05 -9.96 -10.32
CA GLN A 117 25.31 -10.73 -9.32
C GLN A 117 23.88 -10.21 -9.20
N VAL A 118 22.95 -11.12 -8.93
CA VAL A 118 21.53 -10.79 -8.69
C VAL A 118 21.22 -11.07 -7.24
N ILE A 119 20.78 -10.04 -6.53
CA ILE A 119 20.53 -10.08 -5.09
C ILE A 119 19.02 -9.99 -4.87
N PRO A 120 18.36 -11.07 -4.44
CA PRO A 120 16.94 -11.04 -4.12
C PRO A 120 16.72 -10.37 -2.76
N ILE A 121 15.83 -9.39 -2.73
CA ILE A 121 15.36 -8.74 -1.50
C ILE A 121 13.91 -9.13 -1.30
N ILE A 122 13.56 -9.59 -0.09
CA ILE A 122 12.22 -10.10 0.23
C ILE A 122 11.64 -9.34 1.42
N CYS A 123 10.49 -8.71 1.21
CA CYS A 123 9.64 -8.18 2.27
C CYS A 123 8.58 -9.21 2.64
N GLN A 124 8.46 -9.52 3.92
CA GLN A 124 7.51 -10.47 4.48
C GLN A 124 6.55 -9.75 5.42
N LEU A 125 5.24 -9.95 5.21
CA LEU A 125 4.19 -9.43 6.06
C LEU A 125 3.46 -10.55 6.78
N THR A 126 3.21 -10.35 8.07
CA THR A 126 2.38 -11.22 8.90
C THR A 126 1.21 -10.41 9.48
N PRO A 127 -0.04 -10.90 9.43
CA PRO A 127 -1.16 -10.24 10.09
C PRO A 127 -0.90 -10.01 11.58
N LEU A 128 -1.28 -8.84 12.12
CA LEU A 128 -1.19 -8.55 13.56
C LEU A 128 -2.28 -9.25 14.38
N SER A 129 -3.40 -9.56 13.73
CA SER A 129 -4.60 -10.15 14.35
C SER A 129 -5.14 -11.26 13.47
N GLY A 130 -5.74 -12.28 14.10
CA GLY A 130 -6.22 -13.49 13.45
C GLY A 130 -5.34 -14.71 13.75
N SER A 131 -5.98 -15.89 13.88
CA SER A 131 -5.30 -17.17 14.09
C SER A 131 -4.82 -17.74 12.74
N THR A 132 -3.94 -17.00 12.05
CA THR A 132 -3.38 -17.47 10.77
C THR A 132 -1.87 -17.47 10.83
N THR A 133 -1.25 -18.57 10.39
CA THR A 133 0.19 -18.67 10.12
C THR A 133 0.55 -18.10 8.74
N GLN A 134 -0.41 -17.42 8.09
CA GLN A 134 -0.26 -16.94 6.73
C GLN A 134 0.74 -15.77 6.70
N SER A 135 1.69 -15.86 5.78
CA SER A 135 2.62 -14.76 5.50
C SER A 135 2.55 -14.40 4.03
N PHE A 136 2.65 -13.10 3.76
CA PHE A 136 2.63 -12.54 2.43
C PHE A 136 4.03 -12.08 2.06
N LEU A 137 4.48 -12.39 0.85
CA LEU A 137 5.84 -12.11 0.40
C LEU A 137 5.80 -11.25 -0.87
N LYS A 138 6.66 -10.25 -0.93
CA LYS A 138 7.01 -9.54 -2.16
C LYS A 138 8.53 -9.52 -2.30
N SER A 139 9.02 -9.77 -3.51
CA SER A 139 10.45 -9.78 -3.80
C SER A 139 10.79 -8.83 -4.94
N ILE A 140 12.00 -8.28 -4.87
CA ILE A 140 12.64 -7.48 -5.92
C ILE A 140 14.09 -7.89 -6.08
N ASN A 141 14.68 -7.56 -7.22
CA ASN A 141 16.05 -7.93 -7.56
C ASN A 141 16.92 -6.69 -7.69
N ILE A 142 18.06 -6.69 -6.99
CA ILE A 142 19.14 -5.75 -7.23
C ILE A 142 20.17 -6.44 -8.12
N GLU A 143 20.32 -5.96 -9.36
CA GLU A 143 21.31 -6.45 -10.31
C GLU A 143 22.59 -5.63 -10.20
N VAL A 144 23.63 -6.17 -9.58
CA VAL A 144 24.94 -5.51 -9.49
C VAL A 144 25.77 -5.91 -10.70
N LYS A 145 26.22 -4.92 -11.48
CA LYS A 145 27.04 -5.14 -12.68
C LYS A 145 28.42 -4.52 -12.51
N ASN A 146 29.45 -5.31 -12.79
CA ASN A 146 30.85 -4.86 -12.77
C ASN A 146 31.24 -4.25 -14.13
N LYS A 147 30.55 -3.16 -14.50
CA LYS A 147 30.87 -2.35 -15.69
C LYS A 147 30.68 -0.88 -15.38
N GLU A 148 31.27 -0.03 -16.21
CA GLU A 148 31.01 1.41 -16.19
C GLU A 148 29.65 1.73 -16.82
N PHE A 149 29.00 2.78 -16.31
CA PHE A 149 27.71 3.28 -16.74
C PHE A 149 27.77 4.79 -16.93
N SER A 150 26.95 5.34 -17.82
CA SER A 150 26.88 6.78 -18.04
C SER A 150 26.25 7.51 -16.85
N CYS A 151 25.18 6.96 -16.27
CA CYS A 151 24.52 7.47 -15.08
C CYS A 151 24.55 6.42 -13.98
N SER A 152 24.81 6.82 -12.74
CA SER A 152 24.79 5.93 -11.58
C SER A 152 24.53 6.71 -10.29
N ASP A 153 23.48 6.34 -9.57
CA ASP A 153 23.21 6.80 -8.20
C ASP A 153 22.47 5.72 -7.39
N ASN A 154 22.15 6.00 -6.14
CA ASN A 154 21.41 5.08 -5.25
C ASN A 154 19.87 5.13 -5.43
N VAL A 155 19.35 6.14 -6.14
CA VAL A 155 17.91 6.39 -6.32
C VAL A 155 17.39 5.69 -7.57
N PHE A 156 17.91 6.03 -8.75
CA PHE A 156 17.57 5.47 -10.06
C PHE A 156 18.48 4.31 -10.47
N GLY A 157 19.59 4.09 -9.76
CA GLY A 157 20.53 3.03 -10.10
C GLY A 157 21.45 3.43 -11.26
N ALA A 158 21.88 2.44 -12.02
CA ALA A 158 22.89 2.58 -13.07
C ALA A 158 22.31 2.33 -14.48
N GLY A 159 22.71 3.15 -15.44
CA GLY A 159 22.21 3.10 -16.82
C GLY A 159 23.17 3.73 -17.84
N ASP A 160 23.10 3.23 -19.07
CA ASP A 160 23.84 3.79 -20.20
C ASP A 160 23.16 5.07 -20.71
N SER A 161 23.82 5.84 -21.58
CA SER A 161 23.27 7.09 -22.11
C SER A 161 21.88 6.88 -22.74
N GLN A 162 20.95 7.80 -22.47
CA GLN A 162 19.53 7.73 -22.88
C GLN A 162 18.70 6.60 -22.24
N ALA A 163 19.27 5.78 -21.35
CA ALA A 163 18.51 4.78 -20.61
C ALA A 163 17.38 5.44 -19.81
N ILE A 164 16.29 4.69 -19.62
CA ILE A 164 15.16 5.08 -18.77
C ILE A 164 15.21 4.21 -17.52
N SER A 165 15.06 4.84 -16.36
CA SER A 165 14.92 4.15 -15.09
C SER A 165 13.66 4.62 -14.37
N ILE A 166 13.00 3.69 -13.69
CA ILE A 166 11.83 3.95 -12.87
C ILE A 166 12.21 3.60 -11.44
N THR A 167 11.88 4.47 -10.51
CA THR A 167 12.06 4.24 -9.08
C THR A 167 10.81 4.64 -8.32
N ASN A 168 10.71 4.19 -7.07
CA ASN A 168 9.63 4.64 -6.21
C ASN A 168 9.93 6.03 -5.67
N CYS A 169 8.87 6.73 -5.29
CA CYS A 169 8.99 7.93 -4.48
C CYS A 169 9.72 7.65 -3.16
N THR A 170 10.45 8.64 -2.67
CA THR A 170 11.23 8.57 -1.44
C THR A 170 10.49 9.25 -0.27
N GLY A 171 10.91 8.93 0.96
CA GLY A 171 10.33 9.51 2.18
C GLY A 171 8.86 9.13 2.40
N ASP A 172 8.03 10.12 2.70
CA ASP A 172 6.60 9.97 2.99
C ASP A 172 5.72 10.09 1.75
N MET A 173 6.30 9.97 0.56
CA MET A 173 5.56 9.94 -0.70
C MET A 173 5.35 8.50 -1.21
N VAL A 174 4.33 8.32 -2.02
CA VAL A 174 3.96 7.06 -2.69
C VAL A 174 3.80 7.34 -4.18
N GLY A 175 4.08 6.34 -5.01
CA GLY A 175 4.07 6.43 -6.46
C GLY A 175 5.45 6.15 -7.06
N ASN A 176 5.66 6.62 -8.28
CA ASN A 176 6.90 6.41 -9.01
C ASN A 176 7.44 7.70 -9.65
N GLN A 177 8.72 7.67 -9.96
CA GLN A 177 9.40 8.65 -10.78
C GLN A 177 10.08 7.95 -11.94
N THR A 178 9.99 8.55 -13.12
CA THR A 178 10.68 8.10 -14.33
C THR A 178 11.76 9.11 -14.66
N ALA A 179 12.99 8.64 -14.87
CA ALA A 179 14.11 9.49 -15.25
C ALA A 179 14.85 8.94 -16.47
N LYS A 180 15.50 9.86 -17.20
CA LYS A 180 16.32 9.56 -18.36
C LYS A 180 17.77 9.92 -18.10
N CYS A 181 18.69 9.03 -18.48
CA CYS A 181 20.12 9.30 -18.36
C CYS A 181 20.57 10.33 -19.41
N ASN A 182 21.07 11.47 -18.95
CA ASN A 182 21.49 12.58 -19.80
C ASN A 182 22.98 12.49 -20.20
N SER A 183 23.40 13.37 -21.13
CA SER A 183 24.78 13.41 -21.63
C SER A 183 25.80 13.87 -20.59
N SER A 184 25.36 14.47 -19.48
CA SER A 184 26.21 14.91 -18.37
C SER A 184 26.38 13.83 -17.30
N GLY A 185 25.85 12.62 -17.52
CA GLY A 185 25.94 11.49 -16.60
C GLY A 185 25.02 11.59 -15.38
N ARG A 186 23.91 12.33 -15.49
CA ARG A 186 22.89 12.46 -14.44
C ARG A 186 21.53 11.97 -14.92
N TRP A 187 20.70 11.55 -13.96
CA TRP A 187 19.31 11.19 -14.20
C TRP A 187 18.44 12.45 -14.20
N ASP A 188 17.81 12.77 -15.33
CA ASP A 188 16.83 13.84 -15.44
C ASP A 188 15.42 13.26 -15.29
N ILE A 189 14.68 13.73 -14.28
CA ILE A 189 13.30 13.29 -14.04
C ILE A 189 12.42 13.82 -15.18
N ILE A 190 11.76 12.91 -15.89
CA ILE A 190 10.83 13.22 -16.98
C ILE A 190 9.37 13.02 -16.56
N GLU A 191 9.13 12.28 -15.49
CA GLU A 191 7.79 12.06 -14.93
C GLU A 191 7.88 11.90 -13.41
N ASN A 192 6.96 12.53 -12.69
CA ASN A 192 6.91 12.50 -11.23
C ASN A 192 5.47 12.29 -10.75
N ASN A 193 5.14 11.05 -10.42
CA ASN A 193 3.82 10.65 -9.94
C ASN A 193 3.80 10.51 -8.41
N CYS A 194 4.68 11.22 -7.70
CA CYS A 194 4.76 11.16 -6.26
C CYS A 194 3.63 11.95 -5.59
N ILE A 195 2.88 11.26 -4.74
CA ILE A 195 1.82 11.81 -3.91
C ILE A 195 2.15 11.60 -2.42
N PRO A 196 1.77 12.52 -1.52
CA PRO A 196 1.88 12.31 -0.09
C PRO A 196 1.10 11.06 0.36
N ARG A 197 1.71 10.22 1.20
CA ARG A 197 1.14 8.93 1.65
C ARG A 197 -0.25 9.06 2.28
N ILE A 198 -0.53 10.17 2.95
CA ILE A 198 -1.84 10.42 3.55
C ILE A 198 -2.97 10.35 2.50
N PHE A 199 -2.74 10.82 1.27
CA PHE A 199 -3.74 10.72 0.20
C PHE A 199 -3.87 9.30 -0.34
N GLN A 200 -2.79 8.52 -0.37
CA GLN A 200 -2.85 7.09 -0.68
C GLN A 200 -3.66 6.31 0.36
N THR A 201 -3.53 6.66 1.64
CA THR A 201 -4.36 6.08 2.72
C THR A 201 -5.82 6.47 2.51
N LEU A 202 -6.11 7.75 2.30
CA LEU A 202 -7.48 8.23 2.12
C LEU A 202 -8.19 7.62 0.90
N ILE A 203 -7.51 7.43 -0.23
CA ILE A 203 -8.13 6.74 -1.39
C ILE A 203 -8.40 5.25 -1.11
N ASN A 204 -7.57 4.60 -0.29
CA ASN A 204 -7.81 3.21 0.11
C ASN A 204 -8.97 3.10 1.10
N ASP A 205 -9.04 4.02 2.07
CA ASP A 205 -10.14 4.10 3.03
C ASP A 205 -11.47 4.42 2.31
N ALA A 206 -11.45 5.30 1.30
CA ALA A 206 -12.64 5.64 0.51
C ALA A 206 -13.27 4.42 -0.19
N LYS A 207 -12.48 3.40 -0.56
CA LYS A 207 -12.97 2.21 -1.26
C LYS A 207 -13.79 1.27 -0.36
N ILE A 208 -13.56 1.32 0.94
CA ILE A 208 -14.25 0.48 1.94
C ILE A 208 -15.13 1.31 2.88
N LEU A 209 -15.35 2.59 2.53
CA LEU A 209 -16.04 3.55 3.36
C LEU A 209 -17.52 3.21 3.48
N GLN A 210 -18.05 3.18 4.70
CA GLN A 210 -19.47 3.01 4.96
C GLN A 210 -20.19 4.36 4.99
N LEU A 211 -21.51 4.34 4.71
CA LEU A 211 -22.32 5.57 4.62
C LEU A 211 -22.29 6.41 5.89
N GLU A 212 -22.24 5.77 7.06
CA GLU A 212 -22.20 6.44 8.37
C GLU A 212 -20.87 7.14 8.66
N ASP A 213 -19.79 6.72 8.01
CA ASP A 213 -18.43 7.25 8.24
C ASP A 213 -18.08 8.43 7.33
N ILE A 214 -18.93 8.74 6.33
CA ILE A 214 -18.69 9.81 5.34
C ILE A 214 -18.35 11.16 6.00
N PRO A 215 -19.08 11.64 7.03
CA PRO A 215 -18.77 12.95 7.65
C PRO A 215 -17.35 13.01 8.25
N GLN A 216 -16.93 11.94 8.93
CA GLN A 216 -15.60 11.86 9.53
C GLN A 216 -14.52 11.72 8.46
N PHE A 217 -14.77 10.92 7.42
CA PHE A 217 -13.87 10.78 6.29
C PHE A 217 -13.58 12.14 5.63
N MET A 218 -14.63 12.94 5.37
CA MET A 218 -14.49 14.26 4.76
C MET A 218 -13.70 15.23 5.63
N THR A 219 -13.85 15.14 6.96
CA THR A 219 -13.04 15.91 7.91
C THR A 219 -11.56 15.54 7.82
N ASN A 220 -11.25 14.24 7.69
CA ASN A 220 -9.89 13.75 7.53
C ASN A 220 -9.28 14.23 6.19
N LEU A 221 -10.04 14.15 5.10
CA LEU A 221 -9.62 14.64 3.78
C LEU A 221 -9.35 16.14 3.79
N SER A 222 -10.25 16.93 4.38
CA SER A 222 -10.09 18.38 4.50
C SER A 222 -8.84 18.73 5.32
N SER A 223 -8.63 18.03 6.44
CA SER A 223 -7.46 18.23 7.30
C SER A 223 -6.14 17.88 6.58
N ALA A 224 -6.12 16.78 5.82
CA ALA A 224 -4.97 16.38 5.01
C ALA A 224 -4.66 17.41 3.90
N THR A 225 -5.71 17.96 3.28
CA THR A 225 -5.57 18.97 2.21
C THR A 225 -5.02 20.29 2.75
N VAL A 226 -5.49 20.75 3.91
CA VAL A 226 -4.99 21.97 4.55
C VAL A 226 -3.59 21.78 5.13
N GLY A 227 -3.31 20.61 5.71
CA GLY A 227 -2.04 20.32 6.38
C GLY A 227 -0.88 20.00 5.44
N THR A 228 -1.14 19.70 4.16
CA THR A 228 -0.08 19.31 3.21
C THR A 228 0.39 20.51 2.39
N GLN A 229 1.68 20.79 2.42
CA GLN A 229 2.28 21.86 1.61
C GLN A 229 2.37 21.46 0.13
N ASN A 230 2.31 22.46 -0.75
CA ASN A 230 2.57 22.34 -2.20
C ASN A 230 1.69 21.33 -2.96
N ILE A 231 0.47 21.05 -2.50
CA ILE A 231 -0.49 20.20 -3.25
C ILE A 231 -0.66 20.71 -4.69
N THR A 232 -0.77 22.02 -4.87
CA THR A 232 -1.00 22.66 -6.18
C THR A 232 0.17 22.48 -7.15
N GLY A 233 1.37 22.19 -6.66
CA GLY A 233 2.55 21.91 -7.48
C GLY A 233 2.66 20.45 -7.93
N SER A 234 1.79 19.56 -7.44
CA SER A 234 1.80 18.14 -7.78
C SER A 234 0.50 17.76 -8.51
N SER A 235 0.58 17.72 -9.84
CA SER A 235 -0.54 17.27 -10.69
C SER A 235 -1.06 15.89 -10.27
N ALA A 236 -0.15 14.97 -9.92
CA ALA A 236 -0.50 13.64 -9.42
C ALA A 236 -1.35 13.73 -8.14
N THR A 237 -0.97 14.58 -7.18
CA THR A 237 -1.73 14.75 -5.93
C THR A 237 -3.12 15.35 -6.18
N ILE A 238 -3.22 16.34 -7.08
CA ILE A 238 -4.51 16.93 -7.47
C ILE A 238 -5.43 15.87 -8.07
N VAL A 239 -4.92 15.05 -8.99
CA VAL A 239 -5.68 13.96 -9.61
C VAL A 239 -6.17 12.96 -8.55
N THR A 240 -5.31 12.55 -7.62
CA THR A 240 -5.71 11.65 -6.52
C THR A 240 -6.81 12.25 -5.65
N ILE A 241 -6.75 13.54 -5.31
CA ILE A 241 -7.82 14.20 -4.55
C ILE A 241 -9.14 14.18 -5.34
N VAL A 242 -9.11 14.47 -6.64
CA VAL A 242 -10.31 14.40 -7.49
C VAL A 242 -10.88 12.98 -7.54
N GLU A 243 -10.04 11.95 -7.61
CA GLU A 243 -10.48 10.54 -7.57
C GLU A 243 -11.15 10.18 -6.24
N ILE A 244 -10.60 10.64 -5.12
CA ILE A 244 -11.22 10.46 -3.79
C ILE A 244 -12.63 11.08 -3.80
N LEU A 245 -12.78 12.31 -4.29
CA LEU A 245 -14.07 13.00 -4.32
C LEU A 245 -15.07 12.30 -5.24
N ASN A 246 -14.62 11.79 -6.39
CA ASN A 246 -15.47 11.03 -7.29
C ASN A 246 -15.96 9.72 -6.64
N THR A 247 -15.07 9.02 -5.91
CA THR A 247 -15.41 7.80 -5.17
C THR A 247 -16.51 8.07 -4.13
N ILE A 248 -16.37 9.15 -3.37
CA ILE A 248 -17.37 9.55 -2.35
C ILE A 248 -18.68 10.02 -3.00
N SER A 249 -18.61 10.76 -4.11
CA SER A 249 -19.80 11.21 -4.84
C SER A 249 -20.67 10.03 -5.28
N ASN A 250 -20.05 8.92 -5.71
CA ASN A 250 -20.79 7.72 -6.10
C ASN A 250 -21.46 7.05 -4.90
N LEU A 251 -20.78 6.97 -3.75
CA LEU A 251 -21.32 6.43 -2.50
C LEU A 251 -22.44 7.31 -1.92
N SER A 252 -22.29 8.62 -1.96
CA SER A 252 -23.18 9.61 -1.33
C SER A 252 -24.42 9.96 -2.15
N SER A 253 -24.64 9.33 -3.31
CA SER A 253 -25.84 9.49 -4.15
C SER A 253 -27.18 9.19 -3.41
N THR A 254 -27.12 8.70 -2.17
CA THR A 254 -28.25 8.39 -1.28
C THR A 254 -28.28 9.19 0.04
N VAL A 255 -27.33 10.10 0.32
CA VAL A 255 -27.20 10.82 1.61
C VAL A 255 -27.41 12.33 1.47
N LEU A 256 -28.28 12.90 2.33
CA LEU A 256 -28.45 14.34 2.48
C LEU A 256 -27.28 14.94 3.27
N ILE A 257 -26.38 15.64 2.58
CA ILE A 257 -25.27 16.37 3.20
C ILE A 257 -25.79 17.74 3.70
N ASN A 258 -26.08 17.86 5.00
CA ASN A 258 -26.62 19.07 5.63
C ASN A 258 -25.54 20.09 6.07
N GLN A 259 -24.25 19.77 5.96
CA GLN A 259 -23.19 20.66 6.44
C GLN A 259 -22.06 20.84 5.42
N PRO A 260 -21.39 22.01 5.41
CA PRO A 260 -20.18 22.20 4.63
C PRO A 260 -19.08 21.27 5.17
N ILE A 261 -18.70 20.27 4.37
CA ILE A 261 -17.80 19.19 4.76
C ILE A 261 -16.36 19.37 4.25
N MET A 262 -16.09 20.42 3.46
CA MET A 262 -14.74 20.72 2.98
C MET A 262 -14.48 22.22 2.98
N MET A 263 -13.37 22.63 3.59
CA MET A 263 -12.80 23.96 3.43
C MET A 263 -11.61 23.88 2.48
N VAL A 264 -11.73 24.53 1.33
CA VAL A 264 -10.63 24.66 0.37
C VAL A 264 -9.92 25.98 0.64
N SER A 265 -8.62 25.94 0.88
CA SER A 265 -7.79 27.14 0.99
C SER A 265 -7.82 27.93 -0.33
N LYS A 266 -7.95 29.27 -0.23
CA LYS A 266 -8.01 30.17 -1.40
C LYS A 266 -6.83 29.91 -2.35
N PHE A 267 -7.17 29.67 -3.62
CA PHE A 267 -6.24 29.78 -4.74
C PHE A 267 -5.92 31.28 -4.92
N THR A 268 -4.73 31.71 -4.50
CA THR A 268 -4.16 33.03 -4.80
C THR A 268 -2.90 32.87 -5.62
#